data_AF-A0A435G8T4-F1
#
_entry.id   AF-A0A435G8T4-F1
#
_cell.length_a   1.000
_cell.length_b   1.000
_cell.length_c   1.000
_cell.angle_alpha   90.00
_cell.angle_beta   90.00
_cell.angle_gamma   90.00
#
_symmetry.space_group_name_H-M   'P 1'
#
loop_
_entity.id
_entity.type
_entity.pdbx_description
1 polymer ?
#
loop_
_entity_poly.entity_id
_entity_poly.type
_entity_poly.pdbx_seq_one_letter_code
_entity_poly.pdbx_strand_id
1 'polypeptide(L)'
;MALKLLRTIRLDPSDGFVYSHAAEPGEWAVTGTFRFFAADIESLSGKERQAFSAGFMGVESFGWSTLVIVTKATAEEVAAANERPAEQLV
;
A
#
# COMPACT_ATOMS: atom_id res chain seq x y z
N MET A 1 13.71 -21.01 -5.08
CA MET A 1 12.27 -20.64 -5.01
C MET A 1 12.09 -19.30 -5.70
N ALA A 2 10.98 -19.07 -6.40
CA ALA A 2 10.69 -17.74 -6.98
C ALA A 2 10.24 -16.77 -5.88
N LEU A 3 10.76 -15.54 -5.87
CA LEU A 3 10.33 -14.48 -4.96
C LEU A 3 8.89 -14.07 -5.29
N LYS A 4 8.16 -13.60 -4.29
CA LYS A 4 6.77 -13.18 -4.41
C LYS A 4 6.54 -11.91 -3.59
N LEU A 5 5.80 -10.99 -4.17
CA LEU A 5 5.36 -9.75 -3.54
C LEU A 5 3.86 -9.54 -3.73
N LEU A 6 3.30 -8.61 -2.96
CA LEU A 6 1.93 -8.16 -3.12
C LEU A 6 1.88 -7.09 -4.22
N ARG A 7 0.84 -7.15 -5.04
CA ARG A 7 0.59 -6.17 -6.09
C ARG A 7 -0.83 -5.65 -5.98
N THR A 8 -1.03 -4.35 -6.01
CA THR A 8 -2.36 -3.74 -5.92
C THR A 8 -3.24 -4.20 -7.08
N ILE A 9 -4.52 -4.41 -6.81
CA ILE A 9 -5.53 -4.63 -7.85
C ILE A 9 -6.79 -3.84 -7.52
N ARG A 10 -7.55 -3.52 -8.55
CA ARG A 10 -8.83 -2.83 -8.40
C ARG A 10 -9.88 -3.56 -9.23
N LEU A 11 -10.85 -4.18 -8.55
CA LEU A 11 -11.96 -4.87 -9.21
C LEU A 11 -13.04 -3.90 -9.67
N ASP A 12 -13.18 -2.77 -8.96
CA ASP A 12 -14.16 -1.73 -9.19
C ASP A 12 -13.63 -0.39 -8.60
N PRO A 13 -14.21 0.79 -8.90
CA PRO A 13 -13.65 2.08 -8.47
C PRO A 13 -13.77 2.38 -6.95
N SER A 14 -14.23 1.43 -6.12
CA SER A 14 -14.45 1.57 -4.67
C SER A 14 -13.28 2.15 -3.89
N ASP A 15 -12.03 1.80 -4.23
CA ASP A 15 -10.85 2.32 -3.51
C ASP A 15 -10.84 3.86 -3.45
N GLY A 16 -11.31 4.56 -4.48
CA GLY A 16 -11.40 6.04 -4.49
C GLY A 16 -12.47 6.60 -3.53
N PHE A 17 -13.46 5.79 -3.16
CA PHE A 17 -14.47 6.15 -2.18
C PHE A 17 -14.05 5.76 -0.76
N VAL A 18 -13.27 4.68 -0.60
CA VAL A 18 -12.81 4.15 0.68
C VAL A 18 -11.62 4.95 1.24
N TYR A 19 -10.67 5.33 0.39
CA TYR A 19 -9.44 6.00 0.81
C TYR A 19 -9.39 7.45 0.31
N SER A 20 -8.59 8.28 0.99
CA SER A 20 -8.37 9.67 0.57
C SER A 20 -7.46 9.74 -0.66
N HIS A 21 -6.52 8.78 -0.76
CA HIS A 21 -5.66 8.59 -1.91
C HIS A 21 -5.63 7.09 -2.23
N ALA A 22 -6.12 6.71 -3.40
CA ALA A 22 -6.16 5.31 -3.83
C ALA A 22 -4.89 4.98 -4.64
N ALA A 23 -4.26 3.84 -4.37
CA ALA A 23 -3.10 3.38 -5.14
C ALA A 23 -3.51 2.98 -6.56
N GLU A 24 -2.65 3.20 -7.55
CA GLU A 24 -2.90 2.70 -8.90
C GLU A 24 -2.83 1.17 -8.93
N PRO A 25 -3.68 0.51 -9.75
CA PRO A 25 -3.61 -0.95 -9.91
C PRO A 25 -2.28 -1.36 -10.55
N GLY A 26 -1.63 -2.39 -10.00
CA GLY A 26 -0.36 -2.89 -10.51
C GLY A 26 0.89 -2.33 -9.82
N GLU A 27 0.73 -1.44 -8.84
CA GLU A 27 1.81 -1.03 -7.93
C GLU A 27 2.25 -2.19 -7.03
N TRP A 28 3.53 -2.20 -6.64
CA TRP A 28 3.96 -3.11 -5.56
C TRP A 28 3.38 -2.62 -4.25
N ALA A 29 2.99 -3.56 -3.39
CA ALA A 29 2.23 -3.23 -2.18
C ALA A 29 2.87 -3.77 -0.91
N VAL A 30 2.67 -3.02 0.17
CA VAL A 30 3.00 -3.38 1.55
C VAL A 30 1.80 -3.12 2.45
N THR A 31 1.83 -3.52 3.72
CA THR A 31 0.74 -3.20 4.65
C THR A 31 0.63 -1.71 4.96
N GLY A 32 1.72 -0.94 4.84
CA GLY A 32 1.69 0.53 4.97
C GLY A 32 1.48 1.07 6.39
N THR A 33 1.22 0.22 7.39
CA THR A 33 0.91 0.65 8.77
C THR A 33 2.00 1.51 9.42
N PHE A 34 3.25 1.40 8.96
CA PHE A 34 4.34 2.28 9.39
C PHE A 34 4.08 3.77 9.13
N ARG A 35 3.19 4.12 8.18
CA ARG A 35 2.81 5.52 7.91
C ARG A 35 2.11 6.20 9.10
N PHE A 36 1.62 5.39 10.04
CA PHE A 36 0.92 5.82 11.25
C PHE A 36 1.80 5.76 12.51
N PHE A 37 3.13 5.62 12.40
CA PHE A 37 3.99 5.39 13.57
C PHE A 37 3.86 6.46 14.67
N ALA A 38 3.61 7.72 14.27
CA ALA A 38 3.46 8.87 15.17
C ALA A 38 1.99 9.28 15.40
N ALA A 39 1.04 8.53 14.85
CA ALA A 39 -0.37 8.84 14.98
C ALA A 39 -0.94 8.30 16.31
N ASP A 40 -1.89 9.03 16.90
CA ASP A 40 -2.74 8.49 17.96
C ASP A 40 -3.82 7.61 17.32
N ILE A 41 -3.64 6.30 17.38
CA ILE A 41 -4.51 5.30 16.75
C ILE A 41 -5.95 5.38 17.27
N GLU A 42 -6.15 5.74 18.54
CA GLU A 42 -7.49 5.84 19.13
C GLU A 42 -8.28 7.02 18.55
N SER A 43 -7.58 8.09 18.17
CA SER A 43 -8.16 9.28 17.54
C SER A 43 -8.48 9.12 16.05
N LEU A 44 -7.93 8.09 15.38
CA LEU A 44 -8.16 7.89 13.95
C LEU A 44 -9.65 7.72 13.65
N SER A 45 -10.14 8.30 12.56
CA SER A 45 -11.54 8.14 12.16
C SER A 45 -11.70 8.15 10.64
N GLY A 46 -12.88 7.76 10.16
CA GLY A 46 -13.21 7.77 8.73
C GLY A 46 -12.18 7.04 7.87
N LYS A 47 -11.76 7.70 6.78
CA LYS A 47 -10.84 7.15 5.78
C LYS A 47 -9.43 6.86 6.32
N GLU A 48 -8.96 7.61 7.32
CA GLU A 48 -7.66 7.38 7.94
C GLU A 48 -7.65 6.11 8.79
N ARG A 49 -8.71 5.89 9.58
CA ARG A 49 -8.88 4.62 10.31
C ARG A 49 -8.99 3.44 9.35
N GLN A 50 -9.70 3.62 8.24
CA GLN A 50 -9.86 2.58 7.21
C GLN A 50 -8.53 2.23 6.53
N ALA A 51 -7.71 3.23 6.20
CA ALA A 51 -6.36 3.03 5.70
C ALA A 51 -5.48 2.25 6.69
N PHE A 52 -5.52 2.62 7.98
CA PHE A 52 -4.76 1.92 9.02
C PHE A 52 -5.19 0.46 9.22
N SER A 53 -6.50 0.18 9.27
CA SER A 53 -7.01 -1.13 9.68
C SER A 53 -7.10 -2.16 8.56
N ALA A 54 -7.25 -1.72 7.30
CA ALA A 54 -7.57 -2.63 6.20
C ALA A 54 -6.91 -2.28 4.85
N GLY A 55 -6.14 -1.18 4.77
CA GLY A 55 -5.49 -0.78 3.53
C GLY A 55 -4.16 -1.51 3.30
N PHE A 56 -3.87 -1.85 2.05
CA PHE A 56 -2.51 -2.07 1.56
C PHE A 56 -2.02 -0.82 0.87
N MET A 57 -0.77 -0.45 1.07
CA MET A 57 -0.19 0.76 0.50
C MET A 57 0.66 0.43 -0.72
N GLY A 58 0.45 1.15 -1.82
CA GLY A 58 1.31 1.12 -3.00
C GLY A 58 2.64 1.82 -2.72
N VAL A 59 3.76 1.22 -3.08
CA VAL A 59 5.11 1.76 -2.77
C VAL A 59 5.50 2.91 -3.69
N GLU A 60 4.87 3.03 -4.85
CA GLU A 60 5.09 4.11 -5.79
C GLU A 60 4.26 5.36 -5.43
N SER A 61 2.97 5.22 -5.17
CA SER A 61 2.05 6.34 -4.95
C SER A 61 1.85 6.73 -3.47
N PHE A 62 2.14 5.81 -2.53
CA PHE A 62 1.69 5.89 -1.14
C PHE A 62 0.15 5.98 -1.01
N GLY A 63 -0.57 5.62 -2.08
CA GLY A 63 -2.00 5.40 -2.07
C GLY A 63 -2.36 4.07 -1.44
N TRP A 64 -3.65 3.90 -1.16
CA TRP A 64 -4.19 2.71 -0.52
C TRP A 64 -5.05 1.89 -1.48
N SER A 65 -4.98 0.57 -1.34
CA SER A 65 -5.85 -0.37 -2.05
C SER A 65 -6.46 -1.35 -1.06
N THR A 66 -7.72 -1.71 -1.31
CA THR A 66 -8.43 -2.71 -0.52
C THR A 66 -7.95 -4.13 -0.85
N LEU A 67 -7.46 -4.35 -2.08
CA LEU A 67 -7.14 -5.68 -2.58
C LEU A 67 -5.73 -5.73 -3.17
N VAL A 68 -5.08 -6.86 -2.90
CA VAL A 68 -3.78 -7.19 -3.45
C VAL A 68 -3.76 -8.63 -3.93
N ILE A 69 -2.88 -8.93 -4.87
CA ILE A 69 -2.60 -10.29 -5.33
C ILE A 69 -1.13 -10.64 -5.12
N VAL A 70 -0.88 -11.93 -4.87
CA VAL A 70 0.48 -12.45 -4.79
C VAL A 70 1.03 -12.64 -6.19
N THR A 71 2.05 -11.88 -6.54
CA THR A 71 2.69 -11.89 -7.86
C THR A 71 4.14 -12.34 -7.74
N LYS A 72 4.64 -13.09 -8.73
CA LYS A 72 6.08 -13.42 -8.80
C LYS A 72 6.89 -12.15 -9.04
N ALA A 73 8.04 -12.04 -8.39
CA ALA A 73 8.95 -10.92 -8.56
C ALA A 73 10.38 -11.42 -8.83
N THR A 74 11.17 -10.64 -9.55
CA THR A 74 12.63 -10.82 -9.66
C THR A 74 13.32 -10.24 -8.44
N ALA A 75 14.62 -10.55 -8.26
CA ALA A 75 15.39 -9.97 -7.15
C ALA A 75 15.54 -8.45 -7.29
N GLU A 76 15.69 -7.97 -8.53
CA GLU A 76 15.79 -6.56 -8.87
C GLU A 76 14.48 -5.81 -8.56
N GLU A 77 13.32 -6.39 -8.88
CA GLU A 77 12.01 -5.83 -8.54
C GLU A 77 11.82 -5.72 -7.02
N VAL A 78 12.25 -6.74 -6.26
CA VAL A 78 12.20 -6.69 -4.79
C VAL A 78 13.12 -5.61 -4.23
N ALA A 79 14.34 -5.48 -4.76
CA ALA A 79 15.27 -4.44 -4.33
C ALA A 79 14.69 -3.04 -4.59
N ALA A 80 14.17 -2.79 -5.79
CA ALA A 80 13.56 -1.51 -6.14
C ALA A 80 12.34 -1.18 -5.26
N ALA A 81 11.47 -2.17 -4.99
CA ALA A 81 10.30 -1.99 -4.14
C ALA A 81 10.65 -1.67 -2.67
N ASN A 82 11.83 -2.11 -2.18
CA ASN A 82 12.32 -1.75 -0.85
C ASN A 82 12.90 -0.34 -0.79
N GLU A 83 13.56 0.12 -1.86
CA GLU A 83 14.18 1.44 -1.91
C GLU A 83 13.14 2.55 -2.10
N ARG A 84 12.10 2.32 -2.91
CA ARG A 84 11.09 3.33 -3.27
C ARG A 84 10.44 4.04 -2.07
N PRO A 85 9.96 3.33 -1.03
CA PRO A 85 9.35 3.99 0.12
C PRO A 85 10.33 4.86 0.91
N ALA A 86 11.60 4.47 0.99
CA ALA A 86 12.61 5.22 1.74
C ALA A 86 12.85 6.61 1.14
N GLU A 87 12.75 6.75 -0.19
CA GLU A 87 12.89 8.03 -0.88
C GLU A 87 11.78 9.04 -0.53
N GLN A 88 10.60 8.56 -0.10
CA GLN A 88 9.42 9.40 0.18
C GLN A 88 9.20 9.65 1.68
N LEU A 89 9.97 9.01 2.55
CA LEU A 89 9.94 9.21 4.00
C LEU A 89 10.89 10.35 4.40
N VAL A 90 10.47 11.60 4.14
CA VAL A 90 11.16 12.83 4.58
C VAL A 90 10.33 13.58 5.61
#